data_AF-A0A183E1I1-F1
#
_entry.id   AF-A0A183E1I1-F1
#
_cell.length_a   1.000
_cell.length_b   1.000
_cell.length_c   1.000
_cell.angle_alpha   90.00
_cell.angle_beta   90.00
_cell.angle_gamma   90.00
#
_symmetry.space_group_name_H-M   'P 1'
#
loop_
_entity.id
_entity.type
_entity.pdbx_description
1 polymer ?
#
loop_
_entity_poly.entity_id
_entity_poly.type
_entity_poly.pdbx_seq_one_letter_code
_entity_poly.pdbx_strand_id
1 'polypeptide(L)'
;LQNSGVKFDSLVMSTMTRAVETAKFILEKLPAVTSKSDTLLEEGAPFPPEPPSKNWRPKHKGSRIEAAFRKYIHRASSKQKEDSWELIVCHGNVIRYFVCRALQFPPEGWLRMSVGHCSITWLIVYPNGTVSVRTLGDIGHLPREKVSF
;
A
#
# COMPACT_ATOMS: atom_id res chain seq x y z
N LEU A 1 -5.32 -3.45 -13.85
CA LEU A 1 -4.93 -4.72 -13.18
C LEU A 1 -5.21 -5.93 -14.07
N GLN A 2 -6.44 -6.21 -14.52
CA GLN A 2 -6.72 -7.37 -15.39
C GLN A 2 -5.86 -7.42 -16.67
N ASN A 3 -5.61 -6.27 -17.30
CA ASN A 3 -4.86 -6.17 -18.56
C ASN A 3 -3.34 -6.01 -18.37
N SER A 4 -2.79 -6.14 -17.15
CA SER A 4 -1.34 -5.95 -16.94
C SER A 4 -0.49 -7.14 -17.38
N GLY A 5 -1.11 -8.26 -17.78
CA GLY A 5 -0.39 -9.50 -18.10
C GLY A 5 0.19 -10.21 -16.87
N VAL A 6 -0.20 -9.78 -15.67
CA VAL A 6 0.30 -10.29 -14.39
C VAL A 6 -0.75 -11.18 -13.73
N LYS A 7 -0.31 -12.32 -13.21
CA LYS A 7 -1.11 -13.15 -12.30
C LYS A 7 -0.83 -12.75 -10.85
N PHE A 8 -1.84 -12.22 -10.17
CA PHE A 8 -1.73 -11.89 -8.74
C PHE A 8 -1.90 -13.15 -7.88
N ASP A 9 -1.03 -13.33 -6.89
CA ASP A 9 -1.04 -14.50 -5.99
C ASP A 9 -1.94 -14.29 -4.78
N SER A 10 -1.98 -13.06 -4.26
CA SER A 10 -2.80 -12.73 -3.11
C SER A 10 -3.30 -11.29 -3.14
N LEU A 11 -4.42 -11.07 -2.45
CA LEU A 11 -4.93 -9.75 -2.11
C LEU A 11 -5.14 -9.69 -0.60
N VAL A 12 -4.51 -8.72 0.05
CA VAL A 12 -4.81 -8.38 1.44
C VAL A 12 -5.46 -7.01 1.50
N MET A 13 -6.56 -6.88 2.25
CA MET A 13 -7.24 -5.60 2.43
C MET A 13 -7.32 -5.17 3.89
N SER A 14 -7.37 -3.86 4.12
CA SER A 14 -7.81 -3.32 5.40
C SER A 14 -9.25 -3.74 5.71
N THR A 15 -9.56 -3.91 6.99
CA THR A 15 -10.90 -4.18 7.52
C THR A 15 -11.86 -2.99 7.46
N MET A 16 -11.39 -1.77 7.17
CA MET A 16 -12.29 -0.60 7.05
C MET A 16 -13.20 -0.74 5.83
N THR A 17 -14.49 -0.42 5.97
CA THR A 17 -15.54 -0.61 4.95
C THR A 17 -15.12 -0.16 3.55
N ARG A 18 -14.60 1.06 3.42
CA ARG A 18 -14.14 1.61 2.14
C ARG A 18 -13.05 0.76 1.44
N ALA A 19 -12.16 0.14 2.19
CA ALA A 19 -11.11 -0.73 1.63
C ALA A 19 -11.69 -2.10 1.25
N VAL A 20 -12.61 -2.64 2.07
CA VAL A 20 -13.32 -3.89 1.78
C VAL A 20 -14.16 -3.77 0.51
N GLU A 21 -14.93 -2.68 0.37
CA GLU A 21 -15.75 -2.41 -0.81
C GLU A 21 -14.88 -2.26 -2.07
N THR A 22 -13.80 -1.49 -2.00
CA THR A 22 -12.85 -1.33 -3.11
C THR A 22 -12.25 -2.68 -3.53
N ALA A 23 -11.83 -3.48 -2.55
CA ALA A 23 -11.24 -4.79 -2.83
C ALA A 23 -12.24 -5.78 -3.44
N LYS A 24 -13.52 -5.72 -3.07
CA LYS A 24 -14.58 -6.53 -3.73
C LYS A 24 -14.66 -6.23 -5.22
N PHE A 25 -14.71 -4.95 -5.61
CA PHE A 25 -14.72 -4.55 -7.02
C PHE A 25 -13.46 -4.98 -7.77
N ILE A 26 -12.30 -4.94 -7.11
CA ILE A 26 -11.04 -5.44 -7.71
C ILE A 26 -11.12 -6.96 -7.92
N LEU A 27 -11.57 -7.72 -6.93
CA LEU A 27 -11.66 -9.19 -6.99
C LEU A 27 -12.61 -9.68 -8.08
N GLU A 28 -13.69 -8.94 -8.37
CA GLU A 28 -14.60 -9.25 -9.48
C GLU A 28 -13.93 -9.18 -10.87
N LYS A 29 -12.79 -8.48 -10.99
CA LYS A 29 -12.06 -8.30 -12.24
C LYS A 29 -10.79 -9.14 -12.35
N LEU A 30 -10.41 -9.81 -11.27
CA LEU A 30 -9.24 -10.66 -11.24
C LEU A 30 -9.66 -12.14 -11.37
N PRO A 31 -8.82 -13.00 -11.98
CA PRO A 31 -8.98 -14.44 -11.85
C PRO A 31 -8.94 -14.84 -10.36
N ALA A 32 -9.24 -16.09 -10.01
CA ALA A 32 -9.27 -16.54 -8.62
C ALA A 32 -7.95 -16.19 -7.87
N VAL A 33 -8.01 -15.19 -6.98
CA VAL A 33 -6.92 -14.74 -6.11
C VAL A 33 -7.28 -15.04 -4.67
N THR A 34 -6.32 -15.53 -3.89
CA THR A 34 -6.53 -15.74 -2.45
C THR A 34 -6.64 -14.38 -1.77
N SER A 35 -7.77 -14.10 -1.11
CA SER A 35 -8.00 -12.82 -0.43
C SER A 35 -8.16 -12.97 1.08
N LYS A 36 -7.63 -12.01 1.86
CA LYS A 36 -7.86 -11.91 3.32
C LYS A 36 -7.94 -10.46 3.79
N SER A 37 -8.58 -10.22 4.92
CA SER A 37 -8.57 -8.92 5.60
C SER A 37 -7.57 -8.88 6.75
N ASP A 38 -7.05 -7.69 7.08
CA ASP A 38 -6.15 -7.48 8.21
C ASP A 38 -6.35 -6.08 8.84
N THR A 39 -6.56 -6.05 10.16
CA THR A 39 -6.70 -4.80 10.94
C THR A 39 -5.38 -4.01 11.01
N LEU A 40 -4.23 -4.67 10.80
CA LEU A 40 -2.94 -3.99 10.73
C LEU A 40 -2.88 -2.94 9.61
N LEU A 41 -3.68 -3.09 8.55
CA LEU A 41 -3.72 -2.18 7.40
C LEU A 41 -4.75 -1.05 7.53
N GLU A 42 -5.48 -0.93 8.65
CA GLU A 42 -6.41 0.20 8.86
C GLU A 42 -5.71 1.56 8.83
N GLU A 43 -6.43 2.60 8.42
CA GLU A 43 -5.87 3.95 8.39
C GLU A 43 -5.44 4.39 9.80
N GLY A 44 -4.41 5.23 9.87
CA GLY A 44 -3.91 5.70 11.15
C GLY A 44 -2.80 6.72 11.01
N ALA A 45 -2.19 7.04 12.15
CA ALA A 45 -1.09 7.98 12.24
C ALA A 45 0.23 7.21 12.38
N PRO A 46 1.04 7.09 11.31
CA PRO A 46 2.21 6.20 11.33
C PRO A 46 3.38 6.80 12.11
N PHE A 47 3.69 8.07 11.86
CA PHE A 47 4.84 8.77 12.42
C PHE A 47 4.58 10.28 12.39
N PRO A 48 5.12 11.10 13.31
CA PRO A 48 5.02 12.56 13.20
C PRO A 48 5.60 13.06 11.87
N PRO A 49 4.84 13.83 11.06
CA PRO A 49 5.32 14.35 9.79
C PRO A 49 6.22 15.57 9.97
N GLU A 50 7.18 15.75 9.05
CA GLU A 50 7.98 16.96 8.93
C GLU A 50 7.90 17.53 7.50
N PRO A 51 7.36 18.75 7.30
CA PRO A 51 6.93 19.70 8.33
C PRO A 51 5.63 19.28 9.05
N PRO A 52 5.37 19.80 10.27
CA PRO A 52 4.14 19.51 10.99
C PRO A 52 2.91 20.03 10.24
N SER A 53 1.83 19.25 10.22
CA SER A 53 0.54 19.69 9.68
C SER A 53 -0.38 20.21 10.77
N LYS A 54 -0.88 21.45 10.63
CA LYS A 54 -1.82 22.07 11.58
C LYS A 54 -3.10 21.24 11.76
N ASN A 55 -3.52 20.54 10.71
CA ASN A 55 -4.76 19.77 10.65
C ASN A 55 -4.57 18.31 11.13
N TRP A 56 -3.34 17.90 11.42
CA TRP A 56 -3.03 16.52 11.79
C TRP A 56 -2.61 16.44 13.26
N ARG A 57 -3.51 15.92 14.11
CA ARG A 57 -3.28 15.72 15.55
C ARG A 57 -3.66 14.30 15.95
N PRO A 58 -2.70 13.36 15.94
CA PRO A 58 -3.01 11.95 16.15
C PRO A 58 -3.31 11.67 17.63
N LYS A 59 -4.34 10.85 17.90
CA LYS A 59 -4.67 10.38 19.26
C LYS A 59 -3.92 9.11 19.65
N HIS A 60 -3.41 8.34 18.67
CA HIS A 60 -2.80 7.03 18.88
C HIS A 60 -1.43 6.91 18.21
N LYS A 61 -0.56 6.06 18.76
CA LYS A 61 0.80 5.80 18.27
C LYS A 61 0.78 4.87 17.05
N GLY A 62 1.69 5.08 16.10
CA GLY A 62 1.75 4.36 14.82
C GLY A 62 2.36 2.96 14.83
N SER A 63 2.50 2.32 15.99
CA SER A 63 3.13 0.99 16.13
C SER A 63 2.46 -0.08 15.25
N ARG A 64 1.15 0.02 15.03
CA ARG A 64 0.38 -0.89 14.16
C ARG A 64 0.85 -0.84 12.71
N ILE A 65 1.10 0.36 12.17
CA ILE A 65 1.48 0.52 10.77
C ILE A 65 2.93 0.03 10.55
N GLU A 66 3.83 0.25 11.50
CA GLU A 66 5.18 -0.34 11.45
C GLU A 66 5.12 -1.89 11.55
N ALA A 67 4.22 -2.45 12.36
CA ALA A 67 4.01 -3.91 12.38
C ALA A 67 3.47 -4.43 11.04
N ALA A 68 2.55 -3.70 10.40
CA ALA A 68 2.06 -4.01 9.06
C ALA A 68 3.19 -3.96 8.02
N PHE A 69 4.04 -2.93 8.07
CA PHE A 69 5.20 -2.81 7.19
C PHE A 69 6.12 -4.04 7.30
N ARG A 70 6.48 -4.44 8.51
CA ARG A 70 7.35 -5.63 8.74
C ARG A 70 6.70 -6.93 8.28
N LYS A 71 5.37 -7.04 8.41
CA LYS A 71 4.61 -8.23 8.03
C LYS A 71 4.48 -8.38 6.52
N TYR A 72 4.31 -7.29 5.78
CA TYR A 72 3.95 -7.32 4.36
C TYR A 72 5.07 -6.89 3.42
N ILE A 73 6.00 -6.07 3.89
CA ILE A 73 7.09 -5.53 3.07
C ILE A 73 8.40 -6.10 3.59
N HIS A 74 8.76 -7.27 3.06
CA HIS A 74 10.01 -7.94 3.38
C HIS A 74 10.52 -8.74 2.17
N ARG A 75 11.79 -9.11 2.21
CA ARG A 75 12.37 -10.00 1.19
C ARG A 75 11.67 -11.35 1.19
N ALA A 76 11.50 -11.93 0.00
CA ALA A 76 11.00 -13.28 -0.19
C ALA A 76 11.75 -14.32 0.67
N SER A 77 11.02 -15.36 1.10
CA SER A 77 11.62 -16.50 1.80
C SER A 77 12.59 -17.24 0.88
N SER A 78 13.67 -17.80 1.42
CA SER A 78 14.59 -18.66 0.65
C SER A 78 13.92 -19.92 0.08
N LYS A 79 12.70 -20.25 0.54
CA LYS A 79 11.89 -21.35 0.02
C LYS A 79 11.04 -20.97 -1.21
N GLN A 80 10.83 -19.67 -1.46
CA GLN A 80 10.07 -19.19 -2.62
C GLN A 80 10.95 -19.33 -3.88
N LYS A 81 10.40 -19.95 -4.93
CA LYS A 81 11.13 -20.27 -6.17
C LYS A 81 10.78 -19.37 -7.34
N GLU A 82 9.62 -18.74 -7.30
CA GLU A 82 9.07 -17.90 -8.37
C GLU A 82 8.79 -16.49 -7.84
N ASP A 83 8.73 -15.51 -8.73
CA ASP A 83 8.29 -14.15 -8.39
C ASP A 83 6.83 -14.15 -7.90
N SER A 84 6.53 -13.33 -6.90
CA SER A 84 5.16 -13.13 -6.39
C SER A 84 4.63 -11.74 -6.70
N TRP A 85 3.32 -11.67 -6.96
CA TRP A 85 2.58 -10.44 -7.21
C TRP A 85 1.46 -10.30 -6.19
N GLU A 86 1.65 -9.39 -5.24
CA GLU A 86 0.78 -9.22 -4.08
C GLU A 86 0.06 -7.87 -4.12
N LEU A 87 -1.26 -7.88 -3.94
CA LEU A 87 -2.08 -6.67 -3.85
C LEU A 87 -2.38 -6.32 -2.39
N ILE A 88 -2.16 -5.06 -2.03
CA ILE A 88 -2.52 -4.50 -0.72
C ILE A 88 -3.52 -3.37 -0.93
N VAL A 89 -4.76 -3.57 -0.50
CA VAL A 89 -5.82 -2.54 -0.55
C VAL A 89 -5.93 -1.88 0.83
N CYS A 90 -5.38 -0.67 0.96
CA CYS A 90 -5.33 0.05 2.23
C CYS A 90 -5.58 1.56 2.05
N HIS A 91 -4.80 2.43 2.71
CA HIS A 91 -5.09 3.86 2.84
C HIS A 91 -3.87 4.74 2.62
N GLY A 92 -4.11 6.04 2.43
CA GLY A 92 -3.09 7.00 2.04
C GLY A 92 -1.93 7.10 3.03
N ASN A 93 -2.16 7.17 4.35
CA ASN A 93 -1.03 7.30 5.29
C ASN A 93 -0.22 6.00 5.36
N VAL A 94 -0.89 4.85 5.29
CA VAL A 94 -0.27 3.52 5.27
C VAL A 94 0.67 3.37 4.06
N ILE A 95 0.17 3.67 2.85
CA ILE A 95 0.96 3.59 1.60
C ILE A 95 2.19 4.51 1.67
N ARG A 96 1.99 5.77 2.04
CA ARG A 96 3.06 6.77 2.09
C ARG A 96 4.14 6.40 3.10
N TYR A 97 3.73 5.90 4.27
CA TYR A 97 4.67 5.40 5.26
C TYR A 97 5.43 4.17 4.76
N PHE A 98 4.73 3.20 4.15
CA PHE A 98 5.38 2.01 3.58
C PHE A 98 6.45 2.40 2.55
N VAL A 99 6.16 3.37 1.69
CA VAL A 99 7.13 3.87 0.70
C VAL A 99 8.36 4.48 1.37
N CYS A 100 8.18 5.37 2.36
CA CYS A 100 9.30 5.92 3.12
C CYS A 100 10.15 4.81 3.76
N ARG A 101 9.51 3.85 4.44
CA ARG A 101 10.20 2.75 5.13
C ARG A 101 10.90 1.80 4.16
N ALA A 102 10.26 1.45 3.06
CA ALA A 102 10.76 0.52 2.05
C ALA A 102 11.99 1.08 1.32
N LEU A 103 11.98 2.38 1.00
CA LEU A 103 13.10 3.08 0.37
C LEU A 103 14.13 3.64 1.36
N GLN A 104 13.95 3.38 2.65
CA GLN A 104 14.82 3.90 3.72
C GLN A 104 14.93 5.44 3.72
N PHE A 105 13.90 6.12 3.24
CA PHE A 105 13.76 7.57 3.38
C PHE A 105 13.35 7.92 4.81
N PRO A 106 13.61 9.18 5.25
CA PRO A 106 13.12 9.67 6.54
C PRO A 106 11.60 9.43 6.67
N PRO A 107 11.14 8.66 7.68
CA PRO A 107 9.74 8.30 7.82
C PRO A 107 8.85 9.52 8.01
N GLU A 108 9.36 10.63 8.53
CA GLU A 108 8.70 11.93 8.70
C GLU A 108 8.24 12.54 7.37
N GLY A 109 8.89 12.16 6.27
CA GLY A 109 8.59 12.65 4.92
C GLY A 109 7.27 12.13 4.34
N TRP A 110 6.58 11.21 5.03
CA TRP A 110 5.39 10.54 4.49
C TRP A 110 4.28 11.51 4.04
N LEU A 111 4.09 12.62 4.77
CA LEU A 111 3.05 13.61 4.43
C LEU A 111 3.46 14.55 3.27
N ARG A 112 4.69 14.47 2.77
CA ARG A 112 5.14 15.19 1.56
C ARG A 112 4.64 14.55 0.26
N MET A 113 4.14 13.32 0.33
CA MET A 113 3.59 12.60 -0.81
C MET A 113 2.07 12.71 -0.81
N SER A 114 1.49 12.91 -1.99
CA SER A 114 0.04 12.82 -2.22
C SER A 114 -0.27 11.59 -3.05
N VAL A 115 -1.31 10.86 -2.69
CA VAL A 115 -1.79 9.68 -3.42
C VAL A 115 -3.29 9.84 -3.62
N GLY A 116 -3.76 9.69 -4.86
CA GLY A 116 -5.18 9.81 -5.19
C GLY A 116 -6.01 8.62 -4.70
N HIS A 117 -7.33 8.80 -4.65
CA HIS A 117 -8.26 7.68 -4.47
C HIS A 117 -8.09 6.66 -5.59
N CYS A 118 -8.12 5.37 -5.23
CA CYS A 118 -7.89 4.25 -6.14
C CYS A 118 -6.55 4.29 -6.89
N SER A 119 -5.58 5.09 -6.42
CA SER A 119 -4.26 5.14 -7.05
C SER A 119 -3.46 3.85 -6.84
N ILE A 120 -2.56 3.57 -7.79
CA ILE A 120 -1.69 2.40 -7.76
C ILE A 120 -0.29 2.83 -7.36
N THR A 121 0.29 2.15 -6.36
CA THR A 121 1.70 2.30 -5.98
C THR A 121 2.37 0.94 -6.12
N TRP A 122 3.47 0.88 -6.88
CA TRP A 122 4.14 -0.38 -7.22
C TRP A 122 5.54 -0.41 -6.59
N LEU A 123 5.69 -1.23 -5.56
CA LEU A 123 6.96 -1.59 -4.92
C LEU A 123 7.49 -2.92 -5.48
N ILE A 124 8.79 -3.00 -5.70
CA ILE A 124 9.50 -4.25 -6.00
C ILE A 124 10.54 -4.48 -4.91
N VAL A 125 10.51 -5.65 -4.28
CA VAL A 125 11.51 -6.11 -3.31
C VAL A 125 12.31 -7.24 -3.94
N TYR A 126 13.58 -6.99 -4.22
CA TYR A 126 14.46 -7.96 -4.86
C TYR A 126 14.99 -9.01 -3.86
N PRO A 127 15.40 -10.21 -4.31
CA PRO A 127 15.97 -11.25 -3.45
C PRO A 127 17.28 -10.85 -2.73
N ASN A 128 17.99 -9.84 -3.21
CA ASN A 128 19.16 -9.30 -2.52
C ASN A 128 18.80 -8.28 -1.41
N GLY A 129 17.53 -7.92 -1.27
CA GLY A 129 17.03 -6.93 -0.31
C GLY A 129 16.98 -5.49 -0.85
N THR A 130 17.41 -5.24 -2.10
CA THR A 130 17.19 -3.96 -2.76
C THR A 130 15.69 -3.73 -2.96
N VAL A 131 15.24 -2.49 -2.85
CA VAL A 131 13.85 -2.09 -3.08
C VAL A 131 13.78 -0.98 -4.10
N SER A 132 12.78 -1.02 -4.99
CA SER A 132 12.49 0.07 -5.91
C SER A 132 10.99 0.38 -5.94
N VAL A 133 10.64 1.67 -6.07
CA VAL A 133 9.28 2.10 -6.42
C VAL A 133 9.23 2.32 -7.93
N ARG A 134 8.37 1.59 -8.65
CA ARG A 134 8.14 1.78 -10.08
C ARG A 134 7.15 2.90 -10.36
N THR A 135 6.13 3.03 -9.53
CA THR A 135 5.17 4.13 -9.57
C THR A 135 4.63 4.42 -8.19
N LEU A 136 4.28 5.68 -7.93
CA LEU A 136 3.72 6.17 -6.68
C LEU A 136 2.46 6.99 -6.98
N GLY A 137 1.32 6.55 -6.47
CA GLY A 137 0.06 7.29 -6.60
C GLY A 137 -0.47 7.39 -8.04
N ASP A 138 -0.24 6.37 -8.87
CA ASP A 138 -0.69 6.36 -10.27
C ASP A 138 -2.21 6.32 -10.39
N ILE A 139 -2.76 7.38 -10.98
CA ILE A 139 -4.18 7.57 -11.29
C ILE A 139 -4.43 7.68 -12.80
N GLY A 140 -3.42 7.40 -13.65
CA GLY A 140 -3.52 7.54 -15.11
C GLY A 140 -4.55 6.62 -15.76
N HIS A 141 -5.00 5.59 -15.04
CA HIS A 141 -6.08 4.70 -15.44
C HIS A 141 -7.49 5.27 -15.18
N LEU A 142 -7.60 6.39 -14.46
CA LEU A 142 -8.88 7.02 -14.14
C LEU A 142 -9.20 8.13 -15.14
N PRO A 143 -10.47 8.26 -15.59
CA PRO A 143 -10.93 9.44 -16.31
C PRO A 143 -10.71 10.71 -15.48
N ARG A 144 -10.34 11.81 -16.14
CA ARG A 144 -9.94 13.06 -15.46
C ARG A 144 -11.01 13.59 -14.51
N GLU A 145 -12.27 13.49 -14.91
CA GLU A 145 -13.44 13.92 -14.14
C GLU A 145 -13.77 13.03 -12.93
N LYS A 146 -13.11 11.87 -12.81
CA LYS A 146 -13.27 10.94 -11.68
C LYS A 146 -12.11 10.99 -10.69
N VAL A 147 -11.09 11.81 -10.95
CA VAL A 147 -9.93 11.95 -10.07
C VAL A 147 -10.28 12.72 -8.79
N SER A 148 -9.93 12.14 -7.65
CA SER A 148 -10.01 12.77 -6.33
C SER A 148 -8.86 12.29 -5.43
N PHE A 149 -8.61 12.99 -4.31
CA PHE A 149 -7.51 12.74 -3.36
C PHE A 149 -8.02 12.67 -1.92
#